data_AF-A0AAV2A3C4-F1
#
_entry.id   AF-A0AAV2A3C4-F1
#
_cell.length_a   1.000
_cell.length_b   1.000
_cell.length_c   1.000
_cell.angle_alpha   90.00
_cell.angle_beta   90.00
_cell.angle_gamma   90.00
#
_symmetry.space_group_name_H-M   'P 1'
#
loop_
_entity.id
_entity.type
_entity.pdbx_description
1 polymer ?
#
loop_
_entity_poly.entity_id
_entity_poly.type
_entity_poly.pdbx_seq_one_letter_code
_entity_poly.pdbx_strand_id
1 'polypeptide(L)'
;MSAIFYSDEQQKTMAEDSKKSHESELGKSVITQILPLNNFHEAEDYHQKYFLRTYHRHFYGGLPEHDPVTSTRDARLNGYLSGHGNVEDMEKDKYLSELSKEQFQYVRQHMTGEQKAPTAEPFVRTVVQVGWNFVKKAVGF
;
A
#
# COMPACT_ATOMS: atom_id res chain seq x y z
N MET A 1 11.07 -16.04 -11.47
CA MET A 1 11.57 -17.11 -10.56
C MET A 1 10.70 -17.10 -9.31
N SER A 2 10.38 -18.27 -8.75
CA SER A 2 9.66 -18.39 -7.47
C SER A 2 10.49 -19.24 -6.51
N ALA A 3 10.74 -18.74 -5.30
CA ALA A 3 11.53 -19.43 -4.29
C ALA A 3 11.09 -19.04 -2.88
N ILE A 4 11.24 -19.98 -1.95
CA ILE A 4 11.18 -19.79 -0.51
C ILE A 4 12.58 -20.06 0.03
N PHE A 5 13.13 -19.11 0.78
CA PHE A 5 14.43 -19.24 1.41
C PHE A 5 14.24 -19.54 2.90
N TYR A 6 14.81 -20.64 3.39
CA TYR A 6 14.71 -21.03 4.80
C TYR A 6 16.00 -20.75 5.56
N SER A 7 15.89 -20.28 6.80
CA SER A 7 17.04 -20.09 7.71
C SER A 7 17.30 -21.28 8.63
N ASP A 8 16.33 -22.18 8.77
CA ASP A 8 16.39 -23.36 9.65
C ASP A 8 15.53 -24.52 9.10
N GLU A 9 15.72 -25.72 9.67
CA GLU A 9 15.01 -26.94 9.24
C GLU A 9 13.51 -26.92 9.55
N GLN A 10 13.08 -26.16 10.57
CA GLN A 10 11.67 -26.03 10.90
C GLN A 10 10.93 -25.27 9.79
N GLN A 11 11.48 -24.15 9.33
CA GLN A 11 10.96 -23.38 8.20
C GLN A 11 10.95 -24.20 6.91
N LYS A 12 12.01 -24.98 6.65
CA LYS A 12 12.06 -25.88 5.49
C LYS A 12 10.92 -26.89 5.51
N THR A 13 10.74 -27.59 6.63
CA THR A 13 9.67 -28.58 6.81
C THR A 13 8.29 -27.94 6.58
N MET A 14 8.05 -26.77 7.19
CA MET A 14 6.78 -26.03 7.01
C MET A 14 6.54 -25.62 5.54
N ALA A 15 7.59 -25.19 4.83
CA ALA A 15 7.49 -24.83 3.41
C ALA A 15 7.20 -26.04 2.52
N GLU A 16 7.83 -27.19 2.79
CA GLU A 16 7.61 -28.45 2.06
C GLU A 16 6.18 -28.98 2.28
N ASP A 17 5.71 -28.97 3.53
CA ASP A 17 4.34 -29.40 3.88
C ASP A 17 3.29 -28.49 3.22
N SER A 18 3.49 -27.17 3.28
CA SER A 18 2.60 -26.19 2.64
C SER A 18 2.56 -26.40 1.12
N LYS A 19 3.72 -26.59 0.49
CA LYS A 19 3.82 -26.87 -0.95
C LYS A 19 3.05 -28.12 -1.33
N LYS A 20 3.24 -29.23 -0.59
CA LYS A 20 2.55 -30.50 -0.85
C LYS A 20 1.04 -30.39 -0.67
N SER A 21 0.58 -29.65 0.34
CA SER A 21 -0.84 -29.37 0.54
C SER A 21 -1.44 -28.64 -0.67
N HIS A 22 -0.78 -27.59 -1.13
CA HIS A 22 -1.22 -26.82 -2.30
C HIS A 22 -1.16 -27.61 -3.61
N GLU A 23 -0.13 -28.44 -3.83
CA GLU A 23 -0.08 -29.33 -4.99
C GLU A 23 -1.26 -30.30 -5.02
N SER A 24 -1.66 -30.79 -3.85
CA SER A 24 -2.82 -31.69 -3.69
C SER A 24 -4.13 -30.96 -3.99
N GLU A 25 -4.29 -29.73 -3.49
CA GLU A 25 -5.48 -28.89 -3.76
C GLU A 25 -5.59 -28.48 -5.23
N LEU A 26 -4.47 -28.18 -5.88
CA LEU A 26 -4.42 -27.74 -7.28
C LEU A 26 -4.47 -28.90 -8.29
N GLY A 27 -4.15 -30.12 -7.85
CA GLY A 27 -3.97 -31.29 -8.73
C GLY A 27 -2.83 -31.12 -9.74
N LYS A 28 -1.86 -30.25 -9.44
CA LYS A 28 -0.74 -29.89 -10.33
C LYS A 28 0.50 -29.61 -9.50
N SER A 29 1.67 -29.83 -10.08
CA SER A 29 2.94 -29.52 -9.41
C SER A 29 3.18 -28.02 -9.29
N VAL A 30 3.75 -27.61 -8.15
CA VAL A 30 4.17 -26.25 -7.82
C VAL A 30 5.68 -26.14 -8.06
N ILE A 31 6.09 -25.24 -8.94
CA ILE A 31 7.50 -25.07 -9.33
C ILE A 31 8.34 -24.24 -8.35
N THR A 32 7.73 -23.70 -7.29
CA THR A 32 8.43 -22.93 -6.25
C THR A 32 9.57 -23.75 -5.65
N GLN A 33 10.78 -23.19 -5.66
CA GLN A 33 11.97 -23.80 -5.09
C GLN A 33 12.01 -23.55 -3.57
N ILE A 34 12.53 -24.51 -2.81
CA ILE A 34 12.78 -24.36 -1.37
C ILE A 34 14.29 -24.47 -1.19
N LEU A 35 14.94 -23.35 -0.89
CA LEU A 35 16.40 -23.21 -0.91
C LEU A 35 16.91 -22.70 0.44
N PRO A 36 18.13 -23.08 0.87
CA PRO A 36 18.74 -22.48 2.05
C PRO A 36 18.99 -20.99 1.81
N LEU A 37 18.72 -20.17 2.82
CA LEU A 37 19.11 -18.77 2.82
C LEU A 37 20.62 -18.67 3.01
N ASN A 38 21.35 -18.26 1.95
CA ASN A 38 22.79 -18.04 2.02
C ASN A 38 23.12 -16.59 2.43
N ASN A 39 22.82 -15.65 1.53
CA ASN A 39 23.02 -14.22 1.75
C ASN A 39 21.74 -13.47 1.38
N PHE A 40 21.43 -12.42 2.13
CA PHE A 40 20.41 -11.44 1.79
C PHE A 40 21.07 -10.08 1.64
N HIS A 41 20.92 -9.45 0.49
CA HIS A 41 21.41 -8.11 0.23
C HIS A 41 20.22 -7.15 0.31
N GLU A 42 20.26 -6.23 1.26
CA GLU A 42 19.25 -5.19 1.38
C GLU A 42 19.22 -4.35 0.10
N ALA A 43 18.01 -4.11 -0.42
CA ALA A 43 17.80 -3.24 -1.56
C ALA A 43 17.96 -1.77 -1.13
N GLU A 44 18.29 -0.90 -2.08
CA GLU A 44 18.49 0.53 -1.84
C GLU A 44 17.26 1.19 -1.20
N ASP A 45 17.49 2.28 -0.47
CA ASP A 45 16.46 2.97 0.31
C ASP A 45 15.19 3.23 -0.48
N TYR A 46 15.26 3.68 -1.73
CA TYR A 46 14.07 4.04 -2.50
C TYR A 46 13.11 2.86 -2.78
N HIS A 47 13.56 1.61 -2.64
CA HIS A 47 12.71 0.43 -2.74
C HIS A 47 11.90 0.15 -1.47
N GLN A 48 12.36 0.64 -0.33
CA GLN A 48 11.74 0.37 0.97
C GLN A 48 10.46 1.17 1.12
N LYS A 49 9.35 0.50 1.45
CA LYS A 49 8.00 1.10 1.58
C LYS A 49 7.61 1.93 0.34
N TYR A 50 7.92 1.38 -0.84
CA TYR A 50 7.84 2.06 -2.13
C TYR A 50 6.53 2.81 -2.34
N PHE A 51 5.38 2.18 -2.08
CA PHE A 51 4.08 2.78 -2.35
C PHE A 51 3.82 3.99 -1.43
N LEU A 52 4.06 3.83 -0.14
CA LEU A 52 3.94 4.89 0.87
C LEU A 52 4.85 6.07 0.55
N ARG A 53 6.12 5.82 0.20
CA ARG A 53 7.13 6.87 -0.04
C ARG A 53 7.04 7.53 -1.42
N THR A 54 6.38 6.88 -2.38
CA THR A 54 6.19 7.40 -3.74
C THR A 54 4.87 8.15 -3.88
N TYR A 55 3.74 7.52 -3.52
CA TYR A 55 2.41 8.08 -3.79
C TYR A 55 1.83 8.86 -2.60
N HIS A 56 2.36 8.65 -1.40
CA HIS A 56 1.89 9.31 -0.17
C HIS A 56 2.99 10.09 0.52
N ARG A 57 3.97 10.62 -0.23
CA ARG A 57 5.16 11.29 0.32
C ARG A 57 4.82 12.43 1.30
N HIS A 58 3.82 13.24 0.99
CA HIS A 58 3.42 14.35 1.88
C HIS A 58 2.82 13.86 3.20
N PHE A 59 1.96 12.83 3.13
CA PHE A 59 1.44 12.17 4.32
C PHE A 59 2.58 11.52 5.13
N TYR A 60 3.46 10.79 4.44
CA TYR A 60 4.59 10.09 5.06
C TYR A 60 5.56 11.05 5.76
N GLY A 61 5.90 12.18 5.14
CA GLY A 61 6.78 13.19 5.74
C GLY A 61 6.19 13.93 6.95
N GLY A 62 4.88 13.78 7.20
CA GLY A 62 4.21 14.30 8.40
C GLY A 62 4.08 13.29 9.54
N LEU A 63 4.55 12.06 9.36
CA LEU A 63 4.56 11.05 10.41
C LEU A 63 5.74 11.28 11.36
N PRO A 64 5.65 10.83 12.62
CA PRO A 64 6.82 10.70 13.49
C PRO A 64 7.94 9.91 12.80
N GLU A 65 9.19 10.20 13.17
CA GLU A 65 10.38 9.58 12.60
C GLU A 65 10.54 8.12 13.05
N HIS A 66 10.75 7.20 12.10
CA HIS A 66 11.07 5.80 12.37
C HIS A 66 11.98 5.27 11.26
N ASP A 67 12.57 4.10 11.50
CA ASP A 67 13.30 3.34 10.49
C ASP A 67 12.32 2.83 9.40
N PRO A 68 12.46 3.29 8.14
CA PRO A 68 11.58 2.88 7.05
C PRO A 68 11.72 1.41 6.68
N VAL A 69 12.84 0.74 7.03
CA VAL A 69 13.06 -0.67 6.75
C VAL A 69 12.28 -1.52 7.75
N THR A 70 12.47 -1.25 9.05
CA THR A 70 11.99 -2.13 10.13
C THR A 70 10.66 -1.72 10.76
N SER A 71 10.15 -0.51 10.50
CA SER A 71 8.89 -0.03 11.09
C SER A 71 7.66 -0.85 10.67
N THR A 72 7.02 -1.50 11.66
CA THR A 72 5.76 -2.23 11.47
C THR A 72 4.63 -1.29 11.04
N ARG A 73 4.54 -0.10 11.64
CA ARG A 73 3.55 0.93 11.26
C ARG A 73 3.68 1.28 9.78
N ASP A 74 4.90 1.53 9.32
CA ASP A 74 5.13 1.94 7.93
C ASP A 74 4.85 0.78 6.96
N ALA A 75 5.12 -0.47 7.37
CA ALA A 75 4.74 -1.66 6.61
C ALA A 75 3.21 -1.76 6.46
N ARG A 76 2.46 -1.54 7.55
CA ARG A 76 0.99 -1.53 7.56
C ARG A 76 0.44 -0.43 6.68
N LEU A 77 0.92 0.79 6.86
CA LEU A 77 0.52 1.94 6.03
C LEU A 77 0.81 1.70 4.54
N ASN A 78 1.97 1.15 4.20
CA ASN A 78 2.29 0.81 2.82
C ASN A 78 1.31 -0.23 2.25
N GLY A 79 0.93 -1.25 3.03
CA GLY A 79 -0.08 -2.25 2.63
C GLY A 79 -1.47 -1.65 2.45
N TYR A 80 -1.98 -0.92 3.46
CA TYR A 80 -3.31 -0.32 3.43
C TYR A 80 -3.47 0.69 2.31
N LEU A 81 -2.52 1.60 2.14
CA LEU A 81 -2.57 2.63 1.11
C LEU A 81 -2.37 2.07 -0.30
N SER A 82 -1.72 0.90 -0.45
CA SER A 82 -1.63 0.18 -1.73
C SER A 82 -2.85 -0.69 -2.05
N GLY A 83 -3.89 -0.66 -1.20
CA GLY A 83 -5.16 -1.36 -1.44
C GLY A 83 -5.21 -2.78 -0.89
N HIS A 84 -4.29 -3.15 0.01
CA HIS A 84 -4.31 -4.46 0.70
C HIS A 84 -4.91 -4.35 2.10
N GLY A 85 -5.66 -5.38 2.51
CA GLY A 85 -6.39 -5.40 3.79
C GLY A 85 -7.79 -4.79 3.68
N ASN A 86 -8.43 -4.53 4.82
CA ASN A 86 -9.75 -3.90 4.89
C ASN A 86 -9.79 -2.84 6.02
N VAL A 87 -10.79 -1.98 5.97
CA VAL A 87 -10.94 -0.85 6.92
C VAL A 87 -11.12 -1.34 8.35
N GLU A 88 -11.85 -2.43 8.57
CA GLU A 88 -12.09 -2.95 9.91
C GLU A 88 -10.78 -3.40 10.58
N ASP A 89 -9.93 -4.12 9.84
CA ASP A 89 -8.61 -4.55 10.32
C ASP A 89 -7.69 -3.35 10.55
N MET A 90 -7.69 -2.38 9.64
CA MET A 90 -6.94 -1.13 9.80
C MET A 90 -7.38 -0.38 11.05
N GLU A 91 -8.69 -0.32 11.32
CA GLU A 91 -9.23 0.38 12.48
C GLU A 91 -8.82 -0.25 13.83
N LYS A 92 -8.56 -1.55 13.82
CA LYS A 92 -8.13 -2.33 14.99
C LYS A 92 -6.60 -2.48 15.06
N ASP A 93 -5.85 -1.99 14.08
CA ASP A 93 -4.41 -2.18 14.04
C ASP A 93 -3.71 -1.32 15.10
N LYS A 94 -3.25 -1.99 16.16
CA LYS A 94 -2.53 -1.36 17.27
C LYS A 94 -1.29 -0.57 16.84
N TYR A 95 -0.66 -0.92 15.70
CA TYR A 95 0.52 -0.22 15.21
C TYR A 95 0.20 1.14 14.58
N LEU A 96 -1.08 1.47 14.38
CA LEU A 96 -1.53 2.78 13.92
C LEU A 96 -1.98 3.70 15.07
N SER A 97 -1.79 3.27 16.33
CA SER A 97 -2.21 4.02 17.52
C SER A 97 -1.52 5.38 17.70
N GLU A 98 -0.34 5.57 17.11
CA GLU A 98 0.40 6.82 17.14
C GLU A 98 -0.08 7.85 16.11
N LEU A 99 -0.97 7.46 15.19
CA LEU A 99 -1.51 8.39 14.20
C LEU A 99 -2.44 9.41 14.85
N SER A 100 -2.35 10.65 14.39
CA SER A 100 -3.37 11.64 14.68
C SER A 100 -4.72 11.22 14.07
N LYS A 101 -5.82 11.80 14.56
CA LYS A 101 -7.16 11.54 14.00
C LYS A 101 -7.20 11.86 12.49
N GLU A 102 -6.55 12.93 12.09
CA GLU A 102 -6.46 13.38 10.69
C GLU A 102 -5.66 12.39 9.85
N GLN A 103 -4.53 11.90 10.35
CA GLN A 103 -3.72 10.88 9.68
C GLN A 103 -4.46 9.55 9.54
N PHE A 104 -5.17 9.14 10.58
CA PHE A 104 -5.98 7.92 10.55
C PHE A 104 -7.14 8.03 9.55
N GLN A 105 -7.82 9.18 9.54
CA GLN A 105 -8.89 9.47 8.58
C GLN A 105 -8.37 9.51 7.14
N TYR A 106 -7.16 10.04 6.92
CA TYR A 106 -6.50 10.02 5.62
C TYR A 106 -6.35 8.58 5.10
N VAL A 107 -5.83 7.66 5.92
CA VAL A 107 -5.67 6.25 5.54
C VAL A 107 -7.02 5.62 5.19
N ARG A 108 -8.02 5.81 6.05
CA ARG A 108 -9.38 5.29 5.84
C ARG A 108 -9.96 5.73 4.49
N GLN A 109 -9.91 7.02 4.16
CA GLN A 109 -10.48 7.56 2.92
C GLN A 109 -9.82 6.99 1.66
N HIS A 110 -8.51 6.73 1.72
CA HIS A 110 -7.79 6.13 0.59
C HIS A 110 -8.10 4.64 0.44
N MET A 111 -8.35 3.92 1.54
CA MET A 111 -8.79 2.53 1.49
C MET A 111 -10.22 2.35 0.98
N THR A 112 -11.12 3.28 1.28
CA THR A 112 -12.53 3.22 0.85
C THR A 112 -12.75 3.77 -0.56
N GLY A 113 -11.72 4.37 -1.18
CA GLY A 113 -11.87 5.09 -2.44
C GLY A 113 -12.71 6.36 -2.31
N GLU A 114 -12.95 6.86 -1.09
CA GLU A 114 -13.70 8.09 -0.80
C GLU A 114 -12.92 9.38 -1.13
N GLN A 115 -11.86 9.27 -1.92
CA GLN A 115 -11.27 10.41 -2.59
C GLN A 115 -12.33 11.05 -3.52
N LYS A 116 -13.00 12.09 -3.03
CA LYS A 116 -13.44 13.19 -3.89
C LYS A 116 -12.18 13.66 -4.63
N ALA A 117 -12.24 13.65 -5.96
CA ALA A 117 -11.30 14.41 -6.80
C ALA A 117 -11.04 15.77 -6.13
N PRO A 118 -9.80 16.28 -6.13
CA PRO A 118 -9.46 17.51 -5.42
C PRO A 118 -10.50 18.57 -5.79
N THR A 119 -11.25 19.05 -4.79
CA THR A 119 -12.16 20.17 -5.01
C THR A 119 -11.28 21.33 -5.40
N ALA A 120 -11.25 21.63 -6.70
CA ALA A 120 -10.50 22.74 -7.23
C ALA A 120 -10.83 23.97 -6.37
N GLU A 121 -9.79 24.60 -5.82
CA GLU A 121 -9.93 25.77 -4.96
C GLU A 121 -10.83 26.82 -5.63
N PRO A 122 -11.55 27.65 -4.85
CA PRO A 122 -12.59 28.55 -5.34
C PRO A 122 -12.17 29.45 -6.51
N PHE A 123 -10.87 29.67 -6.73
CA PHE A 123 -10.33 30.42 -7.86
C PHE A 123 -10.51 29.75 -9.23
N VAL A 124 -10.52 28.40 -9.30
CA VAL A 124 -10.68 27.66 -10.57
C VAL A 124 -12.13 27.68 -11.07
N ARG A 125 -13.12 27.81 -10.16
CA ARG A 125 -14.54 27.90 -10.53
C ARG A 125 -14.84 29.12 -11.40
N THR A 126 -14.18 30.25 -11.17
CA THR A 126 -14.44 31.49 -11.94
C THR A 126 -13.99 31.36 -13.39
N VAL A 127 -12.83 30.75 -13.63
CA VAL A 127 -12.28 30.61 -15.00
C VAL A 127 -13.09 29.60 -15.82
N VAL A 128 -13.48 28.48 -15.21
CA VAL A 128 -14.31 27.46 -15.88
C VAL A 128 -15.73 27.97 -16.15
N GLN A 129 -16.32 28.73 -15.22
CA GLN A 129 -17.68 29.28 -15.40
C GLN A 129 -17.75 30.36 -16.49
N VAL A 130 -16.73 31.24 -16.58
CA VAL A 130 -16.67 32.29 -17.61
C VAL A 130 -16.46 31.66 -19.00
N GLY A 131 -15.58 30.67 -19.10
CA GLY A 131 -15.37 29.93 -20.35
C GLY A 131 -16.63 29.20 -20.83
N TRP A 132 -17.35 28.54 -19.91
CA TRP A 132 -18.58 27.81 -20.25
C TRP A 132 -19.73 28.74 -20.69
N ASN A 133 -19.87 29.92 -20.08
CA ASN A 133 -20.87 30.90 -20.48
C ASN A 133 -20.59 31.52 -21.86
N PHE A 134 -19.30 31.70 -22.22
CA PHE A 134 -18.91 32.13 -23.55
C PHE A 134 -19.27 31.07 -24.62
N VAL A 135 -19.00 29.80 -24.33
CA VAL A 135 -19.35 28.68 -25.22
C VAL A 135 -20.86 28.57 -25.43
N LYS A 136 -21.68 28.71 -24.40
CA LYS A 136 -23.16 28.70 -24.57
C LYS A 136 -23.66 29.82 -25.47
N LYS A 137 -23.12 31.03 -25.32
CA LYS A 137 -23.47 32.18 -26.16
C LYS A 137 -23.03 32.04 -27.61
N ALA A 138 -21.90 31.38 -27.87
CA ALA A 138 -21.36 31.19 -29.21
C ALA A 138 -22.05 30.06 -29.99
N VAL A 139 -22.58 29.05 -29.29
CA VAL A 139 -23.17 27.84 -29.91
C VAL A 139 -24.71 27.83 -29.85
N GLY A 140 -25.34 28.84 -29.23
CA GLY A 140 -26.79 29.08 -29.33
C GLY A 140 -27.67 28.08 -28.56
N PHE A 141 -27.24 27.66 -27.36
CA PHE A 141 -28.10 26.96 -26.39
C PHE A 141 -28.71 27.91 -25.38
#